data_AF-A0A162U673-F1
#
_entry.id   AF-A0A162U673-F1
#
_cell.length_a   1.000
_cell.length_b   1.000
_cell.length_c   1.000
_cell.angle_alpha   90.00
_cell.angle_beta   90.00
_cell.angle_gamma   90.00
#
_symmetry.space_group_name_H-M   'P 1'
#
loop_
_entity.id
_entity.type
_entity.pdbx_description
1 polymer ?
#
loop_
_entity_poly.entity_id
_entity_poly.type
_entity_poly.pdbx_seq_one_letter_code
_entity_poly.pdbx_strand_id
1 'polypeptide(L)' 'MTSYYPLEKLRKIKGLENAKYIDPYAGGKGNSIRYLSVAPRSDDMRVKGISNLFCGGEKSGLFVGHTEA' A
#
# COMPACT_ATOMS: atom_id res chain seq x y z
N MET A 1 -12.51 0.19 6.70
CA MET A 1 -11.07 0.54 6.79
C MET A 1 -11.00 2.04 6.56
N THR A 2 -10.80 2.83 7.61
CA THR A 2 -10.76 4.30 7.51
C THR A 2 -9.34 4.71 7.17
N SER A 3 -9.17 5.64 6.24
CA SER A 3 -7.86 6.04 5.70
C SER A 3 -7.00 6.85 6.68
N TYR A 4 -7.52 7.07 7.88
CA TYR A 4 -6.93 7.90 8.90
C TYR A 4 -7.46 7.49 10.28
N TYR A 5 -6.69 7.84 11.30
CA TYR A 5 -7.07 7.62 12.68
C TYR A 5 -7.96 8.79 13.16
N PRO A 6 -9.01 8.58 13.97
CA PRO A 6 -9.86 9.68 14.42
C PRO A 6 -9.06 10.75 15.19
N LEU A 7 -9.07 11.99 14.70
CA LEU A 7 -8.24 13.06 15.25
C LEU A 7 -8.56 13.35 16.73
N GLU A 8 -9.84 13.30 17.09
CA GLU A 8 -10.32 13.44 18.47
C GLU A 8 -9.78 12.34 19.40
N LYS A 9 -9.49 11.15 18.88
CA LYS A 9 -8.86 10.08 19.67
C LYS A 9 -7.35 10.31 19.77
N LEU A 10 -6.70 10.73 18.68
CA LEU A 10 -5.26 10.99 18.65
C LEU A 10 -4.86 12.09 19.65
N ARG A 11 -5.67 13.15 19.72
CA ARG A 11 -5.44 14.31 20.59
C ARG A 11 -5.62 14.02 22.08
N LYS A 12 -6.09 12.83 22.47
CA LYS A 12 -6.13 12.38 23.87
C LYS A 12 -4.78 11.84 24.36
N ILE A 13 -3.84 11.58 23.46
CA ILE A 13 -2.49 11.12 23.81
C ILE A 13 -1.68 12.34 24.23
N LYS A 14 -1.03 12.24 25.41
CA LYS A 14 -0.19 13.30 25.96
C LYS A 14 0.88 13.71 24.95
N GLY A 15 0.94 15.00 24.62
CA GLY A 15 1.87 15.58 23.65
C GLY A 15 1.35 15.64 22.21
N LEU A 16 0.15 15.12 21.92
CA LEU A 16 -0.48 15.14 20.58
C LEU A 16 -1.77 15.99 20.54
N GLU A 17 -2.02 16.84 21.53
CA GLU A 17 -3.26 17.61 21.70
C GLU A 17 -3.56 18.50 20.48
N ASN A 18 -2.51 18.96 19.79
CA ASN A 18 -2.60 19.84 18.62
C ASN A 18 -2.29 19.12 17.30
N ALA A 19 -2.25 17.79 17.28
CA ALA A 19 -1.97 17.03 16.07
C ALA A 19 -2.97 17.38 14.96
N LYS A 20 -2.50 17.36 13.70
CA LYS A 20 -3.30 17.59 12.50
C LYS A 20 -2.75 16.77 11.34
N TYR A 21 -3.65 16.32 10.46
CA TYR A 21 -3.25 15.77 9.17
C TYR A 21 -2.86 16.91 8.23
N ILE A 22 -1.62 16.90 7.74
CA ILE A 22 -1.11 17.93 6.83
C ILE A 22 -1.34 17.50 5.37
N ASP A 23 -1.20 16.22 5.09
CA ASP A 23 -1.52 15.67 3.77
C ASP A 23 -3.05 15.67 3.59
N PRO A 24 -3.56 16.30 2.51
CA PRO A 24 -5.00 16.38 2.22
C PRO A 24 -5.67 15.01 2.06
N TYR A 25 -4.93 13.96 1.68
CA TYR A 25 -5.44 12.60 1.59
C TYR A 25 -5.38 11.84 2.93
N ALA A 26 -4.45 12.20 3.81
CA ALA A 26 -4.23 11.52 5.10
C ALA A 26 -5.32 11.77 6.14
N GLY A 27 -6.28 12.68 5.90
CA GLY A 27 -7.49 12.87 6.71
C GLY A 27 -8.79 12.61 5.93
N GLY A 28 -8.68 12.02 4.73
CA GLY A 28 -9.76 11.95 3.74
C GLY A 28 -10.24 10.52 3.42
N LYS A 29 -10.77 10.34 2.19
CA LYS A 29 -11.51 9.12 1.79
C LYS A 29 -10.64 7.93 1.35
N GLY A 30 -9.34 8.09 1.14
CA GLY A 30 -8.51 7.00 0.63
C GLY A 30 -7.02 7.23 0.83
N ASN A 31 -6.31 6.20 1.29
CA ASN A 31 -4.86 6.21 1.46
C ASN A 31 -4.18 4.90 0.99
N SER A 32 -4.93 3.95 0.44
CA SER A 32 -4.40 2.64 0.09
C SER A 32 -4.93 2.19 -1.26
N ILE A 33 -4.06 2.22 -2.27
CA ILE A 33 -4.27 1.64 -3.59
C ILE A 33 -3.36 0.42 -3.66
N ARG A 34 -3.93 -0.77 -3.87
CA ARG A 34 -3.21 -2.04 -3.90
C ARG A 34 -3.78 -2.93 -5.00
N TYR A 35 -2.98 -3.86 -5.50
CA TYR A 35 -3.44 -4.95 -6.38
C TYR A 35 -4.06 -4.50 -7.71
N LEU A 36 -3.49 -3.45 -8.33
CA LEU A 36 -4.02 -2.92 -9.60
C LEU A 36 -3.96 -3.94 -10.75
N SER A 37 -2.95 -4.81 -10.75
CA SER A 37 -2.91 -6.00 -11.61
C SER A 37 -1.77 -6.93 -11.17
N VAL A 38 -1.89 -8.21 -11.51
CA VAL A 38 -0.87 -9.25 -11.31
C VAL A 38 -0.53 -9.87 -12.65
N ALA A 39 0.75 -9.99 -12.98
CA ALA A 39 1.20 -10.65 -14.19
C ALA A 39 1.25 -12.17 -13.96
N PRO A 40 0.60 -13.00 -14.81
CA PRO A 40 0.74 -14.45 -14.72
C PRO A 40 2.20 -14.85 -14.96
N ARG A 41 2.79 -15.54 -13.98
CA ARG A 41 4.21 -15.96 -14.01
C ARG A 41 4.40 -17.39 -13.51
N SER A 42 5.58 -17.95 -13.75
CA SER A 42 6.08 -19.17 -13.11
C SER A 42 6.83 -18.85 -11.80
N ASP A 43 7.22 -19.88 -11.05
CA ASP A 43 7.90 -19.73 -9.75
C ASP A 43 9.32 -19.15 -9.86
N ASP A 44 9.92 -19.22 -11.04
CA ASP A 44 11.17 -18.56 -11.42
C ASP A 44 10.99 -17.08 -11.82
N MET A 45 9.81 -16.51 -11.58
CA MET A 45 9.44 -15.11 -11.83
C MET A 45 9.25 -14.72 -13.31
N ARG A 46 9.31 -15.68 -14.24
CA ARG A 46 9.13 -15.40 -15.67
C ARG A 46 7.66 -15.17 -16.03
N VAL A 47 7.37 -14.10 -16.77
CA VAL A 47 6.00 -13.80 -17.23
C VAL A 47 5.59 -14.76 -18.34
N LYS A 48 4.38 -15.32 -18.22
CA LYS A 48 3.82 -16.25 -19.22
C LYS A 48 3.47 -15.50 -20.51
N GLY A 49 3.83 -16.07 -21.65
CA GLY A 49 3.47 -15.55 -22.99
C GLY A 49 4.35 -14.42 -23.53
N ILE A 50 5.34 -13.94 -22.76
CA ILE A 50 6.29 -12.91 -23.20
C ILE A 50 7.72 -13.42 -23.02
N SER A 51 8.54 -13.32 -24.07
CA SER A 51 9.95 -13.73 -24.02
C SER A 51 10.77 -12.70 -23.22
N ASN A 52 11.68 -13.21 -22.39
CA ASN A 52 12.65 -12.40 -21.66
C ASN A 52 12.04 -11.32 -20.75
N LEU A 53 10.85 -11.56 -20.21
CA LEU A 53 10.20 -10.68 -19.23
C LEU A 53 10.02 -11.41 -17.90
N PHE A 54 10.43 -10.76 -16.82
CA PHE A 54 10.27 -11.21 -15.44
C PHE A 54 9.53 -10.13 -14.65
N CYS A 55 8.75 -10.52 -13.63
CA CYS A 55 8.05 -9.57 -12.77
C CYS A 55 8.42 -9.79 -11.29
N GLY A 56 8.50 -8.70 -10.53
CA GLY A 56 8.78 -8.70 -9.08
C GLY A 56 7.68 -7.99 -8.29
N GLY A 57 7.82 -8.03 -6.97
CA GLY A 57 6.93 -7.37 -6.00
C GLY A 57 5.44 -7.59 -6.25
N GLU A 58 4.65 -6.54 -6.09
CA GLU A 58 3.19 -6.53 -6.25
C GLU A 58 2.71 -6.99 -7.65
N LYS A 59 3.57 -6.94 -8.68
CA LYS A 59 3.21 -7.46 -10.00
C LYS A 59 3.35 -8.97 -10.11
N SER A 60 4.10 -9.58 -9.20
CA SER A 60 4.35 -11.01 -9.16
C SER A 60 3.39 -11.79 -8.26
N GLY A 61 2.55 -11.09 -7.49
CA GLY A 61 1.58 -11.68 -6.56
C GLY A 61 0.98 -10.63 -5.62
N LEU A 62 0.10 -11.05 -4.71
CA LEU A 62 -0.57 -10.17 -3.74
C LEU A 62 0.30 -9.87 -2.50
N PHE A 63 1.56 -9.52 -2.73
CA PHE A 63 2.49 -9.08 -1.69
C PHE A 63 2.28 -7.58 -1.46
N VAL A 64 2.56 -7.06 -0.26
CA VAL A 64 2.31 -5.64 0.07
C VAL A 64 3.39 -5.07 1.01
N GLY A 65 4.48 -5.80 1.14
CA GLY A 65 5.63 -5.46 1.98
C GLY A 65 6.81 -5.00 1.15
N HIS A 66 7.63 -4.12 1.73
CA HIS A 66 8.86 -3.63 1.12
C HIS A 66 9.91 -4.75 0.97
N THR A 67 9.87 -5.76 1.84
CA THR A 67 10.84 -6.86 1.83
C THR A 67 10.61 -7.81 0.66
N GLU A 68 9.35 -8.05 0.31
CA GLU A 68 8.93 -8.93 -0.78
C GLU A 68 8.82 -8.21 -2.14
N ALA A 69 9.01 -6.89 -2.17
CA ALA A 69 8.93 -6.05 -3.35
C ALA A 69 10.09 -6.26 -4.33
#